data_AF-A0A7X9FQU7-F1
#
_entry.id   AF-A0A7X9FQU7-F1
#
_cell.length_a   1.000
_cell.length_b   1.000
_cell.length_c   1.000
_cell.angle_alpha   90.00
_cell.angle_beta   90.00
_cell.angle_gamma   90.00
#
_symmetry.space_group_name_H-M   'P 1'
#
loop_
_entity.id
_entity.type
_entity.pdbx_description
1 polymer ?
#
loop_
_entity_poly.entity_id
_entity_poly.type
_entity_poly.pdbx_seq_one_letter_code
_entity_poly.pdbx_strand_id
1 'polypeptide(L)'
;MRKLITIILAALLLITLIGFFKGGGDNEQEELISPVPTPTDIPKPDKHNPNQEYFTYKTDAIKELLGQFESPLVDKSDTFVICADENNISPYLLVGISKVESTFGKKACDGNPFGWSSCRNHFSTFESACQAVSKGIATLPYYEEYRGSGKTKDLGETYCPSSSGCNTEHWIDTVDSVVTDLEERELVFALNELATLTPQKKSAQELEINTEVLKSHAQKATGTTLEVIEILIRANERALQQTQHES
;
A
#
# COMPACT_ATOMS: atom_id res chain seq x y z
N MET A 1 -56.23 33.18 -36.36
CA MET A 1 -55.34 32.04 -36.03
C MET A 1 -53.84 32.34 -36.14
N ARG A 2 -53.36 33.18 -37.07
CA ARG A 2 -51.92 33.56 -37.12
C ARG A 2 -51.41 34.50 -35.99
N LYS A 3 -52.30 35.24 -35.33
CA LYS A 3 -51.94 36.15 -34.21
C LYS A 3 -51.87 35.47 -32.83
N LEU A 4 -52.43 34.26 -32.67
CA LEU A 4 -52.33 33.50 -31.41
C LEU A 4 -51.06 32.65 -31.35
N ILE A 5 -50.61 32.13 -32.50
CA ILE A 5 -49.39 31.30 -32.61
C ILE A 5 -48.12 32.14 -32.38
N THR A 6 -48.13 33.42 -32.76
CA THR A 6 -46.99 34.33 -32.58
C THR A 6 -46.77 34.76 -31.12
N ILE A 7 -47.83 34.79 -30.30
CA ILE A 7 -47.74 35.13 -28.87
C ILE A 7 -47.19 33.94 -28.05
N ILE A 8 -47.56 32.71 -28.42
CA ILE A 8 -47.09 31.49 -27.72
C ILE A 8 -45.60 31.22 -28.03
N LEU A 9 -45.14 31.48 -29.26
CA LEU A 9 -43.72 31.36 -29.63
C LEU A 9 -42.82 32.43 -28.97
N ALA A 10 -43.32 33.65 -28.74
CA ALA A 10 -42.57 34.69 -28.03
C ALA A 10 -42.44 34.42 -26.52
N ALA A 11 -43.44 33.80 -25.90
CA ALA A 11 -43.39 33.43 -24.47
C ALA A 11 -42.42 32.26 -24.19
N LEU A 12 -42.30 31.30 -25.12
CA LEU A 12 -41.35 30.18 -25.01
C LEU A 12 -39.89 30.58 -25.25
N LEU A 13 -39.64 31.64 -26.04
CA LEU A 13 -38.30 32.21 -26.26
C LEU A 13 -37.82 33.11 -25.11
N LEU A 14 -38.73 33.62 -24.26
CA LEU A 14 -38.38 34.43 -23.09
C LEU A 14 -37.99 33.57 -21.87
N ILE A 15 -38.48 32.33 -21.80
CA ILE A 15 -38.17 31.40 -20.70
C ILE A 15 -36.78 30.76 -20.86
N THR A 16 -36.24 30.70 -22.08
CA THR A 16 -34.87 30.20 -22.33
C THR A 16 -33.76 31.24 -22.15
N LEU A 17 -34.10 32.53 -21.94
CA LEU A 17 -33.13 33.61 -21.73
C LEU A 17 -32.96 34.02 -20.25
N ILE A 18 -33.81 33.54 -19.34
CA ILE A 18 -33.74 33.86 -17.90
C ILE A 18 -32.94 32.80 -17.11
N GLY A 19 -32.55 31.68 -17.75
CA GLY A 19 -31.76 30.62 -17.14
C GLY A 19 -30.24 30.79 -17.18
N PHE A 20 -29.70 31.95 -17.58
CA PHE A 20 -28.25 32.12 -17.83
C PHE A 20 -27.57 33.27 -17.07
N PHE A 21 -28.21 33.89 -16.08
CA PHE A 21 -27.54 34.85 -15.18
C PHE A 21 -27.91 34.62 -13.72
N LYS A 22 -27.20 33.65 -13.11
CA LYS A 22 -26.90 33.68 -11.67
C LYS A 22 -25.46 33.19 -11.46
N GLY A 23 -24.53 33.87 -12.12
CA GLY A 23 -23.11 33.89 -11.78
C GLY A 23 -22.85 35.14 -10.95
N GLY A 24 -22.57 34.95 -9.67
CA GLY A 24 -22.44 36.01 -8.67
C GLY A 24 -22.39 35.39 -7.29
N GLY A 25 -21.29 34.68 -7.02
CA GLY A 25 -20.98 34.03 -5.76
C GLY A 25 -19.47 33.80 -5.74
N ASP A 26 -18.78 34.80 -5.20
CA ASP A 26 -17.50 34.77 -4.49
C ASP A 26 -16.33 33.98 -5.10
N ASN A 27 -15.32 34.75 -5.52
CA ASN A 27 -13.96 34.28 -5.76
C ASN A 27 -13.38 33.67 -4.47
N GLU A 28 -13.57 32.37 -4.26
CA GLU A 28 -12.60 31.57 -3.52
C GLU A 28 -11.76 30.82 -4.55
N GLN A 29 -10.50 31.25 -4.66
CA GLN A 29 -9.46 30.37 -5.15
C GLN A 29 -9.45 29.17 -4.20
N GLU A 30 -9.95 28.01 -4.62
CA GLU A 30 -9.55 26.76 -3.99
C GLU A 30 -8.06 26.59 -4.25
N GLU A 31 -7.29 27.19 -3.34
CA GLU A 31 -5.87 26.99 -3.18
C GLU A 31 -5.69 25.51 -2.85
N LEU A 32 -5.37 24.73 -3.89
CA LEU A 32 -5.01 23.32 -3.82
C LEU A 32 -3.62 23.18 -3.19
N ILE A 33 -3.51 23.60 -1.93
CA ILE A 33 -2.36 23.43 -1.06
C ILE A 33 -2.89 23.04 0.31
N SER A 34 -3.28 21.77 0.46
CA SER A 34 -3.22 21.17 1.79
C SER A 34 -1.75 21.21 2.22
N PRO A 35 -1.38 21.80 3.37
CA PRO A 35 0.00 21.84 3.79
C PRO A 35 0.52 20.40 3.87
N VAL A 36 1.67 20.16 3.22
CA VAL A 36 2.48 18.97 3.50
C VAL A 36 2.61 18.91 5.02
N PRO A 37 2.13 17.83 5.68
CA PRO A 37 2.26 17.74 7.12
C PRO A 37 3.73 17.90 7.48
N THR A 38 4.03 18.91 8.30
CA THR A 38 5.34 19.10 8.91
C THR A 38 5.79 17.75 9.48
N PRO A 39 7.06 17.33 9.29
CA PRO A 39 7.58 16.09 9.87
C PRO A 39 7.26 16.09 11.36
N THR A 40 6.21 15.36 11.71
CA THR A 40 5.81 15.15 13.09
C THR A 40 6.77 14.10 13.58
N ASP A 41 7.38 14.32 14.75
CA ASP A 41 8.21 13.33 15.41
C ASP A 41 7.48 11.99 15.36
N ILE A 42 7.99 11.07 14.53
CA ILE A 42 7.37 9.78 14.29
C ILE A 42 7.20 9.15 15.68
N PRO A 43 5.97 8.82 16.11
CA PRO A 43 5.75 8.23 17.41
C PRO A 43 6.64 7.00 17.53
N LYS A 44 7.51 7.02 18.54
CA LYS A 44 8.35 5.86 18.86
C LYS A 44 7.43 4.67 19.06
N PRO A 45 7.73 3.49 18.49
CA PRO A 45 6.87 2.33 18.56
C PRO A 45 6.44 2.03 20.01
N ASP A 46 5.14 2.14 20.29
CA ASP A 46 4.48 1.71 21.51
C ASP A 46 4.35 0.18 21.50
N LYS A 47 5.11 -0.49 22.35
CA LYS A 47 5.18 -1.96 22.41
C LYS A 47 3.85 -2.65 22.79
N HIS A 48 2.79 -1.89 23.07
CA HIS A 48 1.47 -2.42 23.46
C HIS A 48 0.39 -2.25 22.37
N ASN A 49 0.76 -1.89 21.13
CA ASN A 49 -0.19 -1.79 20.02
C ASN A 49 -0.06 -3.01 19.07
N PRO A 50 -1.15 -3.78 18.86
CA PRO A 50 -1.15 -4.97 18.00
C PRO A 50 -0.82 -4.69 16.54
N ASN A 51 -1.28 -3.54 16.04
CA ASN A 51 -0.98 -3.14 14.68
C ASN A 51 0.51 -2.87 14.50
N GLN A 52 1.24 -2.65 15.60
CA GLN A 52 2.66 -2.34 15.58
C GLN A 52 3.56 -3.57 15.54
N GLU A 53 3.16 -4.72 16.12
CA GLU A 53 3.90 -5.98 15.98
C GLU A 53 3.75 -6.53 14.54
N TYR A 54 2.55 -6.48 13.97
CA TYR A 54 2.33 -6.76 12.55
C TYR A 54 3.13 -5.80 11.63
N PHE A 55 3.19 -4.53 12.02
CA PHE A 55 4.05 -3.53 11.38
C PHE A 55 5.55 -3.87 11.50
N THR A 56 5.99 -4.54 12.57
CA THR A 56 7.41 -4.89 12.76
C THR A 56 7.90 -5.96 11.80
N TYR A 57 7.19 -7.08 11.59
CA TYR A 57 7.69 -8.14 10.70
C TYR A 57 7.80 -7.69 9.24
N LYS A 58 6.82 -6.95 8.75
CA LYS A 58 6.89 -6.35 7.41
C LYS A 58 8.08 -5.41 7.29
N THR A 59 8.24 -4.53 8.28
CA THR A 59 9.36 -3.58 8.32
C THR A 59 10.70 -4.32 8.34
N ASP A 60 10.84 -5.37 9.14
CA ASP A 60 12.06 -6.17 9.27
C ASP A 60 12.36 -6.96 8.00
N ALA A 61 11.35 -7.57 7.36
CA ALA A 61 11.47 -8.22 6.07
C ALA A 61 11.97 -7.26 4.98
N ILE A 62 11.36 -6.07 4.89
CA ILE A 62 11.77 -5.02 3.95
C ILE A 62 13.19 -4.56 4.26
N LYS A 63 13.49 -4.29 5.52
CA LYS A 63 14.82 -3.82 5.95
C LYS A 63 15.92 -4.82 5.64
N GLU A 64 15.67 -6.11 5.90
CA GLU A 64 16.60 -7.18 5.58
C GLU A 64 16.86 -7.26 4.08
N LEU A 65 15.80 -7.29 3.27
CA LEU A 65 15.93 -7.34 1.81
C LEU A 65 16.69 -6.12 1.28
N LEU A 66 16.28 -4.91 1.65
CA LEU A 66 16.93 -3.67 1.22
C LEU A 66 18.41 -3.64 1.65
N GLY A 67 18.72 -4.18 2.83
CA GLY A 67 20.07 -4.28 3.37
C GLY A 67 20.98 -5.19 2.55
N GLN A 68 20.47 -6.35 2.11
CA GLN A 68 21.19 -7.28 1.23
C GLN A 68 21.58 -6.63 -0.09
N PHE A 69 20.79 -5.66 -0.55
CA PHE A 69 21.07 -4.92 -1.76
C PHE A 69 21.78 -3.58 -1.51
N GLU A 70 22.24 -3.27 -0.28
CA GLU A 70 22.86 -1.98 0.08
C GLU A 70 22.03 -0.77 -0.42
N SER A 71 20.70 -0.87 -0.27
CA SER A 71 19.78 0.17 -0.73
C SER A 71 19.92 1.43 0.13
N PRO A 72 19.85 2.64 -0.46
CA PRO A 72 19.71 3.88 0.32
C PRO A 72 18.38 3.99 1.08
N LEU A 73 17.43 3.08 0.83
CA LEU A 73 16.09 3.08 1.43
C LEU A 73 16.00 2.16 2.66
N VAL A 74 17.08 1.53 3.10
CA VAL A 74 17.09 0.59 4.26
C VAL A 74 16.48 1.25 5.51
N ASP A 75 16.89 2.47 5.81
CA ASP A 75 16.38 3.22 6.97
C ASP A 75 15.00 3.83 6.73
N LYS A 76 14.36 3.52 5.59
CA LYS A 76 13.01 3.94 5.19
C LYS A 76 12.04 2.76 5.07
N SER A 77 12.41 1.60 5.61
CA SER A 77 11.59 0.38 5.55
C SER A 77 10.24 0.56 6.23
N ASP A 78 10.21 1.30 7.35
CA ASP A 78 8.99 1.68 8.07
C ASP A 78 8.08 2.56 7.20
N THR A 79 8.69 3.49 6.46
CA THR A 79 7.99 4.43 5.60
C THR A 79 7.19 3.69 4.54
N PHE A 80 7.75 2.63 3.93
CA PHE A 80 7.01 1.78 2.97
C PHE A 80 5.74 1.19 3.57
N VAL A 81 5.78 0.72 4.82
CA VAL A 81 4.62 0.16 5.51
C VAL A 81 3.60 1.25 5.82
N ILE A 82 4.04 2.40 6.33
CA ILE A 82 3.16 3.54 6.68
C ILE A 82 2.39 4.04 5.45
N CYS A 83 3.08 4.39 4.35
CA CYS A 83 2.40 4.90 3.16
C CYS A 83 1.48 3.86 2.51
N ALA A 84 1.80 2.57 2.63
CA ALA A 84 0.98 1.50 2.12
C ALA A 84 -0.31 1.29 2.94
N ASP A 85 -0.18 1.22 4.26
CA ASP A 85 -1.29 1.02 5.19
C ASP A 85 -2.30 2.19 5.11
N GLU A 86 -1.81 3.43 5.07
CA GLU A 86 -2.66 4.62 4.93
C GLU A 86 -3.49 4.63 3.64
N ASN A 87 -3.04 3.92 2.61
CA ASN A 87 -3.69 3.87 1.30
C ASN A 87 -4.29 2.49 0.99
N ASN A 88 -4.32 1.58 1.96
CA ASN A 88 -4.82 0.21 1.82
C ASN A 88 -4.22 -0.53 0.61
N ILE A 89 -2.88 -0.49 0.51
CA ILE A 89 -2.10 -1.23 -0.48
C ILE A 89 -1.04 -2.10 0.18
N SER A 90 -0.50 -3.07 -0.56
CA SER A 90 0.61 -3.89 -0.05
C SER A 90 1.92 -3.08 -0.02
N PRO A 91 2.66 -3.03 1.09
CA PRO A 91 3.98 -2.39 1.11
C PRO A 91 4.99 -3.14 0.24
N TYR A 92 4.84 -4.46 0.07
CA TYR A 92 5.74 -5.26 -0.75
C TYR A 92 5.60 -4.93 -2.24
N LEU A 93 4.41 -4.51 -2.66
CA LEU A 93 4.19 -3.98 -3.99
C LEU A 93 5.06 -2.73 -4.22
N LEU A 94 5.06 -1.78 -3.29
CA LEU A 94 5.87 -0.57 -3.39
C LEU A 94 7.39 -0.89 -3.41
N VAL A 95 7.82 -1.85 -2.59
CA VAL A 95 9.23 -2.29 -2.58
C VAL A 95 9.60 -2.95 -3.92
N GLY A 96 8.74 -3.81 -4.46
CA GLY A 96 8.90 -4.42 -5.78
C GLY A 96 8.97 -3.39 -6.91
N ILE A 97 8.10 -2.39 -6.91
CA ILE A 97 8.17 -1.28 -7.87
C ILE A 97 9.52 -0.57 -7.76
N SER A 98 9.97 -0.25 -6.55
CA SER A 98 11.26 0.41 -6.35
C SER A 98 12.46 -0.42 -6.83
N LYS A 99 12.37 -1.77 -6.79
CA LYS A 99 13.38 -2.67 -7.38
C LYS A 99 13.53 -2.40 -8.87
N VAL A 100 12.43 -2.46 -9.59
CA VAL A 100 12.43 -2.36 -11.06
C VAL A 100 12.87 -0.98 -11.49
N GLU A 101 12.28 0.04 -10.87
CA GLU A 101 12.38 1.42 -11.33
C GLU A 101 13.71 2.08 -10.95
N SER A 102 14.33 1.66 -9.85
CA SER A 102 15.54 2.32 -9.35
C SER A 102 16.54 1.41 -8.67
N THR A 103 16.40 0.08 -8.79
CA THR A 103 17.24 -0.87 -8.04
C THR A 103 17.19 -0.56 -6.54
N PHE A 104 15.97 -0.49 -6.00
CA PHE A 104 15.71 -0.11 -4.61
C PHE A 104 16.27 1.27 -4.25
N GLY A 105 16.04 2.27 -5.09
CA GLY A 105 16.46 3.66 -4.85
C GLY A 105 17.91 3.99 -5.25
N LYS A 106 18.75 3.01 -5.60
CA LYS A 106 20.14 3.25 -6.02
C LYS A 106 20.26 4.13 -7.26
N LYS A 107 19.27 4.06 -8.15
CA LYS A 107 19.19 4.80 -9.40
C LYS A 107 17.95 5.71 -9.43
N ALA A 108 17.50 6.15 -8.25
CA ALA A 108 16.33 7.02 -8.16
C ALA A 108 16.57 8.33 -8.92
N CYS A 109 15.56 8.80 -9.63
CA CYS A 109 15.58 10.08 -10.33
C CYS A 109 15.03 11.17 -9.41
N ASP A 110 15.88 12.08 -8.94
CA ASP A 110 15.49 13.25 -8.14
C ASP A 110 14.47 12.94 -7.01
N GLY A 111 14.83 11.96 -6.18
CA GLY A 111 14.00 11.52 -5.05
C GLY A 111 12.79 10.64 -5.42
N ASN A 112 12.65 10.23 -6.69
CA ASN A 112 11.61 9.33 -7.17
C ASN A 112 12.16 7.91 -7.41
N PRO A 113 12.14 7.02 -6.40
CA PRO A 113 12.60 5.65 -6.58
C PRO A 113 11.58 4.76 -7.31
N PHE A 114 10.39 5.27 -7.60
CA PHE A 114 9.29 4.52 -8.21
C PHE A 114 9.11 4.81 -9.70
N GLY A 115 9.98 5.63 -10.31
CA GLY A 115 9.86 6.00 -11.72
C GLY A 115 8.55 6.75 -12.05
N TRP A 116 7.82 7.21 -11.04
CA TRP A 116 6.46 7.71 -11.18
C TRP A 116 6.37 8.89 -12.16
N SER A 117 5.37 8.87 -13.04
CA SER A 117 5.22 9.85 -14.13
C SER A 117 6.44 9.91 -15.07
N SER A 118 7.17 8.79 -15.24
CA SER A 118 8.40 8.71 -16.02
C SER A 118 9.48 9.69 -15.49
N CYS A 119 9.66 9.73 -14.18
CA CYS A 119 10.57 10.65 -13.48
C CYS A 119 10.29 12.16 -13.64
N ARG A 120 9.14 12.56 -14.22
CA ARG A 120 8.78 13.99 -14.36
C ARG A 120 8.35 14.64 -13.04
N ASN A 121 7.94 13.81 -12.07
CA ASN A 121 7.64 14.27 -10.73
C ASN A 121 8.90 14.10 -9.87
N HIS A 122 9.42 15.23 -9.39
CA HIS A 122 10.54 15.30 -8.47
C HIS A 122 10.01 15.36 -7.05
N PHE A 123 10.66 14.62 -6.14
CA PHE A 123 10.25 14.56 -4.74
C PHE A 123 11.40 15.02 -3.85
N SER A 124 11.07 15.90 -2.90
CA SER A 124 12.07 16.40 -1.94
C SER A 124 12.50 15.34 -0.92
N THR A 125 11.64 14.38 -0.64
CA THR A 125 11.89 13.29 0.32
C THR A 125 11.27 11.98 -0.16
N PHE A 126 11.80 10.86 0.35
CA PHE A 126 11.25 9.54 0.06
C PHE A 126 9.81 9.40 0.58
N GLU A 127 9.50 9.97 1.74
CA GLU A 127 8.17 9.98 2.34
C GLU A 127 7.15 10.63 1.39
N SER A 128 7.51 11.79 0.80
CA SER A 128 6.66 12.49 -0.17
C SER A 128 6.45 11.69 -1.45
N ALA A 129 7.49 10.99 -1.92
CA ALA A 129 7.40 10.09 -3.06
C ALA A 129 6.49 8.90 -2.73
N CYS A 130 6.69 8.26 -1.57
CA CYS A 130 5.93 7.09 -1.18
C CYS A 130 4.44 7.41 -1.06
N GLN A 131 4.11 8.50 -0.36
CA GLN A 131 2.72 8.97 -0.21
C GLN A 131 2.04 9.28 -1.55
N ALA A 132 2.74 9.99 -2.43
CA ALA A 132 2.18 10.33 -3.74
C ALA A 132 1.91 9.08 -4.59
N VAL A 133 2.84 8.12 -4.58
CA VAL A 133 2.74 6.90 -5.38
C VAL A 133 1.72 5.92 -4.79
N SER A 134 1.73 5.70 -3.47
CA SER A 134 0.77 4.80 -2.81
C SER A 134 -0.66 5.29 -2.98
N LYS A 135 -0.90 6.60 -2.77
CA LYS A 135 -2.19 7.24 -3.02
C LYS A 135 -2.59 7.19 -4.49
N GLY A 136 -1.63 7.44 -5.38
CA GLY A 136 -1.81 7.31 -6.83
C GLY A 136 -2.34 5.93 -7.17
N ILE A 137 -1.56 4.89 -6.86
CA ILE A 137 -1.93 3.49 -7.07
C ILE A 137 -3.32 3.20 -6.49
N ALA A 138 -3.57 3.53 -5.22
CA ALA A 138 -4.83 3.23 -4.53
C ALA A 138 -6.08 3.86 -5.17
N THR A 139 -5.92 4.98 -5.90
CA THR A 139 -7.04 5.71 -6.52
C THR A 139 -7.24 5.37 -7.99
N LEU A 140 -6.36 4.55 -8.57
CA LEU A 140 -6.44 4.18 -9.98
C LEU A 140 -7.45 3.04 -10.19
N PRO A 141 -8.33 3.11 -11.20
CA PRO A 141 -9.37 2.10 -11.43
C PRO A 141 -8.86 0.65 -11.55
N TYR A 142 -7.65 0.47 -12.07
CA TYR A 142 -7.01 -0.84 -12.25
C TYR A 142 -6.42 -1.40 -10.96
N TYR A 143 -6.21 -0.58 -9.93
CA TYR A 143 -5.82 -1.08 -8.62
C TYR A 143 -6.97 -1.83 -7.94
N GLU A 144 -8.22 -1.48 -8.21
CA GLU A 144 -9.37 -2.29 -7.74
C GLU A 144 -9.38 -3.68 -8.37
N GLU A 145 -8.98 -3.80 -9.64
CA GLU A 145 -8.83 -5.09 -10.31
C GLU A 145 -7.71 -5.92 -9.68
N TYR A 146 -6.52 -5.31 -9.47
CA TYR A 146 -5.43 -5.93 -8.72
C TYR A 146 -5.85 -6.35 -7.31
N ARG A 147 -6.58 -5.51 -6.57
CA ARG A 147 -7.05 -5.81 -5.21
C ARG A 147 -8.02 -6.98 -5.21
N GLY A 148 -8.88 -7.08 -6.22
CA GLY A 148 -9.83 -8.19 -6.37
C GLY A 148 -9.19 -9.50 -6.83
N SER A 149 -8.17 -9.44 -7.69
CA SER A 149 -7.55 -10.62 -8.30
C SER A 149 -6.30 -11.12 -7.58
N GLY A 150 -5.59 -10.22 -6.89
CA GLY A 150 -4.25 -10.43 -6.33
C GLY A 150 -3.14 -10.54 -7.37
N LYS A 151 -3.40 -10.25 -8.66
CA LYS A 151 -2.45 -10.49 -9.76
C LYS A 151 -1.73 -9.22 -10.14
N THR A 152 -0.41 -9.17 -9.95
CA THR A 152 0.46 -8.04 -10.33
C THR A 152 0.31 -7.64 -11.80
N LYS A 153 -0.03 -8.58 -12.68
CA LYS A 153 -0.35 -8.31 -14.08
C LYS A 153 -1.38 -7.19 -14.28
N ASP A 154 -2.42 -7.16 -13.46
CA ASP A 154 -3.53 -6.20 -13.60
C ASP A 154 -3.08 -4.76 -13.28
N LEU A 155 -1.99 -4.62 -12.53
CA LEU A 155 -1.30 -3.35 -12.31
C LEU A 155 -0.23 -3.08 -13.38
N GLY A 156 0.58 -4.08 -13.71
CA GLY A 156 1.76 -3.95 -14.57
C GLY A 156 1.44 -3.47 -15.99
N GLU A 157 0.33 -3.92 -16.57
CA GLU A 157 -0.11 -3.48 -17.90
C GLU A 157 -0.38 -1.97 -17.99
N THR A 158 -0.64 -1.30 -16.86
CA THR A 158 -0.86 0.15 -16.83
C THR A 158 0.31 0.92 -16.24
N TYR A 159 1.01 0.36 -15.24
CA TYR A 159 2.16 1.00 -14.62
C TYR A 159 3.38 1.01 -15.57
N CYS A 160 3.59 -0.08 -16.28
CA CYS A 160 4.69 -0.31 -17.22
C CYS A 160 4.13 -0.85 -18.55
N PRO A 161 3.34 -0.07 -19.32
CA PRO A 161 2.73 -0.56 -20.54
C PRO A 161 3.79 -0.73 -21.64
N SER A 162 3.74 -1.82 -22.41
CA SER A 162 4.64 -2.02 -23.57
C SER A 162 4.60 -0.87 -24.58
N SER A 163 3.48 -0.14 -24.66
CA SER A 163 3.32 1.03 -25.53
C SER A 163 4.22 2.22 -25.14
N SER A 164 4.72 2.28 -23.90
CA SER A 164 5.70 3.28 -23.46
C SER A 164 7.15 2.83 -23.67
N GLY A 165 7.38 1.65 -24.25
CA GLY A 165 8.70 1.03 -24.38
C GLY A 165 9.14 0.26 -23.14
N CYS A 166 8.27 0.10 -22.15
CA CYS A 166 8.53 -0.70 -20.96
C CYS A 166 8.45 -2.20 -21.28
N ASN A 167 9.26 -3.04 -20.61
CA ASN A 167 9.11 -4.49 -20.70
C ASN A 167 8.15 -4.95 -19.58
N THR A 168 6.84 -4.99 -19.91
CA THR A 168 5.77 -5.31 -18.94
C THR A 168 5.96 -6.66 -18.27
N GLU A 169 6.34 -7.69 -19.03
CA GLU A 169 6.54 -9.05 -18.49
C GLU A 169 7.68 -9.07 -17.47
N HIS A 170 8.82 -8.49 -17.82
CA HIS A 170 9.95 -8.39 -16.89
C HIS A 170 9.63 -7.58 -15.63
N TRP A 171 8.83 -6.52 -15.77
CA TRP A 171 8.37 -5.71 -14.65
C TRP A 171 7.50 -6.54 -13.69
N ILE A 172 6.51 -7.26 -14.23
CA ILE A 172 5.62 -8.13 -13.44
C ILE A 172 6.43 -9.20 -12.71
N ASP A 173 7.28 -9.94 -13.43
CA ASP A 173 8.09 -11.02 -12.86
C ASP A 173 8.99 -10.52 -11.72
N THR A 174 9.57 -9.33 -11.88
CA THR A 174 10.46 -8.75 -10.87
C THR A 174 9.67 -8.31 -9.64
N VAL A 175 8.50 -7.69 -9.83
CA VAL A 175 7.63 -7.29 -8.72
C VAL A 175 7.12 -8.52 -7.97
N ASP A 176 6.64 -9.54 -8.67
CA ASP A 176 6.17 -10.80 -8.07
C ASP A 176 7.29 -11.50 -7.30
N SER A 177 8.49 -11.57 -7.87
CA SER A 177 9.65 -12.15 -7.17
C SER A 177 9.97 -11.41 -5.87
N VAL A 178 9.89 -10.08 -5.84
CA VAL A 178 10.14 -9.30 -4.63
C VAL A 178 9.01 -9.49 -3.61
N VAL A 179 7.76 -9.52 -4.05
CA VAL A 179 6.61 -9.78 -3.17
C VAL A 179 6.74 -11.16 -2.51
N THR A 180 7.05 -12.20 -3.29
CA THR A 180 7.24 -13.55 -2.74
C THR A 180 8.40 -13.60 -1.74
N ASP A 181 9.57 -13.02 -2.05
CA ASP A 181 10.72 -12.99 -1.13
C ASP A 181 10.38 -12.28 0.19
N LEU A 182 9.63 -11.17 0.13
CA LEU A 182 9.20 -10.45 1.33
C LEU A 182 8.15 -11.22 2.15
N GLU A 183 7.20 -11.87 1.50
CA GLU A 183 6.22 -12.74 2.19
C GLU A 183 6.92 -13.93 2.88
N GLU A 184 7.93 -14.53 2.24
CA GLU A 184 8.72 -15.61 2.84
C GLU A 184 9.54 -15.12 4.04
N ARG A 185 10.15 -13.94 3.95
CA ARG A 185 10.90 -13.33 5.07
C ARG A 185 9.99 -12.98 6.24
N GLU A 186 8.85 -12.34 5.97
CA GLU A 186 7.85 -12.05 7.01
C GLU A 186 7.45 -13.32 7.74
N LEU A 187 7.17 -14.39 6.99
CA LEU A 187 6.88 -15.69 7.56
C LEU A 187 8.05 -16.17 8.43
N VAL A 188 9.29 -16.14 7.94
CA VAL A 188 10.48 -16.55 8.73
C VAL A 188 10.62 -15.74 10.02
N PHE A 189 10.38 -14.42 10.00
CA PHE A 189 10.40 -13.61 11.21
C PHE A 189 9.32 -14.02 12.20
N ALA A 190 8.08 -14.21 11.74
CA ALA A 190 6.99 -14.71 12.56
C ALA A 190 7.31 -16.11 13.14
N LEU A 191 7.86 -17.01 12.31
CA LEU A 191 8.26 -18.36 12.71
C LEU A 191 9.38 -18.36 13.75
N ASN A 192 10.40 -17.52 13.59
CA ASN A 192 11.51 -17.40 14.53
C ASN A 192 11.03 -16.90 15.88
N GLU A 193 10.15 -15.90 15.88
CA GLU A 193 9.54 -15.43 17.11
C GLU A 193 8.80 -16.57 17.80
N LEU A 194 7.94 -17.31 17.08
CA LEU A 194 7.22 -18.47 17.61
C LEU A 194 8.15 -19.56 18.14
N ALA A 195 9.28 -19.83 17.47
CA ALA A 195 10.26 -20.82 17.89
C ALA A 195 10.97 -20.43 19.19
N THR A 196 11.09 -19.12 19.48
CA THR A 196 11.61 -18.63 20.77
C THR A 196 10.58 -18.69 21.90
N LEU A 197 9.31 -19.05 21.63
CA LEU A 197 8.23 -19.12 22.61
C LEU A 197 8.16 -20.45 23.36
N THR A 198 9.23 -20.74 24.11
CA THR A 198 9.11 -21.50 25.36
C THR A 198 9.62 -20.65 26.53
N PRO A 199 8.91 -20.68 27.67
CA PRO A 199 7.86 -19.75 28.05
C PRO A 199 8.40 -18.37 28.49
N GLN A 200 8.23 -17.35 27.66
CA GLN A 200 7.92 -16.01 28.17
C GLN A 200 6.47 -15.68 27.81
N LYS A 201 5.75 -15.06 28.76
CA LYS A 201 4.34 -14.68 28.61
C LYS A 201 4.20 -13.62 27.52
N LYS A 202 3.84 -14.06 26.31
CA LYS A 202 3.16 -13.17 25.37
C LYS A 202 1.77 -12.82 25.91
N SER A 203 1.35 -11.59 25.65
CA SER A 203 -0.02 -11.14 25.84
C SER A 203 -0.96 -11.87 24.87
N ALA A 204 -2.25 -11.94 25.21
CA ALA A 204 -3.27 -12.50 24.33
C ALA A 204 -3.28 -11.84 22.95
N GLN A 205 -2.97 -10.54 22.91
CA GLN A 205 -2.95 -9.74 21.70
C GLN A 205 -1.83 -10.14 20.74
N GLU A 206 -0.61 -10.35 21.24
CA GLU A 206 0.52 -10.82 20.42
C GLU A 206 0.22 -12.22 19.83
N LEU A 207 -0.46 -13.07 20.59
CA LEU A 207 -0.84 -14.41 20.13
C LEU A 207 -1.92 -14.39 19.04
N GLU A 208 -2.86 -13.44 19.09
CA GLU A 208 -3.87 -13.25 18.05
C GLU A 208 -3.23 -12.81 16.72
N ILE A 209 -2.33 -11.81 16.74
CA ILE A 209 -1.65 -11.32 15.53
C ILE A 209 -0.86 -12.43 14.85
N ASN A 210 -0.06 -13.15 15.63
CA ASN A 210 0.74 -14.25 15.12
C ASN A 210 -0.15 -15.34 14.50
N THR A 211 -1.33 -15.59 15.09
CA THR A 211 -2.30 -16.53 14.53
C THR A 211 -2.84 -16.07 13.17
N GLU A 212 -3.17 -14.77 13.02
CA GLU A 212 -3.70 -14.24 11.77
C GLU A 212 -2.63 -14.20 10.66
N VAL A 213 -1.38 -13.85 10.99
CA VAL A 213 -0.24 -13.94 10.05
C VAL A 213 -0.10 -15.37 9.54
N LEU A 214 -0.03 -16.34 10.45
CA LEU A 214 0.10 -17.75 10.08
C LEU A 214 -1.08 -18.24 9.21
N LYS A 215 -2.32 -17.87 9.54
CA LYS A 215 -3.50 -18.22 8.73
C LYS A 215 -3.43 -17.63 7.33
N SER A 216 -2.98 -16.38 7.19
CA SER A 216 -2.79 -15.75 5.88
C SER A 216 -1.77 -16.53 5.04
N HIS A 217 -0.63 -16.90 5.62
CA HIS A 217 0.35 -17.74 4.92
C HIS A 217 -0.17 -19.14 4.61
N ALA A 218 -0.97 -19.75 5.49
CA ALA A 218 -1.57 -21.06 5.26
C ALA A 218 -2.44 -21.11 3.99
N GLN A 219 -3.12 -20.02 3.64
CA GLN A 219 -3.96 -19.94 2.43
C GLN A 219 -3.16 -20.07 1.13
N LYS A 220 -1.87 -19.72 1.16
CA LYS A 220 -0.97 -19.75 0.00
C LYS A 220 0.02 -20.91 0.04
N ALA A 221 0.21 -21.53 1.20
CA ALA A 221 1.17 -22.61 1.40
C ALA A 221 0.63 -23.98 0.94
N THR A 222 1.53 -24.87 0.53
CA THR A 222 1.21 -26.26 0.20
C THR A 222 2.27 -27.22 0.76
N GLY A 223 1.94 -28.51 0.82
CA GLY A 223 2.86 -29.55 1.27
C GLY A 223 3.35 -29.35 2.70
N THR A 224 4.64 -29.65 2.94
CA THR A 224 5.26 -29.58 4.27
C THR A 224 5.23 -28.18 4.88
N THR A 225 5.29 -27.12 4.07
CA THR A 225 5.18 -25.74 4.57
C THR A 225 3.82 -25.49 5.21
N LEU A 226 2.74 -25.96 4.57
CA LEU A 226 1.39 -25.85 5.13
C LEU A 226 1.27 -26.63 6.44
N GLU A 227 1.81 -27.85 6.49
CA GLU A 227 1.80 -28.68 7.70
C GLU A 227 2.49 -27.98 8.88
N VAL A 228 3.65 -27.35 8.64
CA VAL A 228 4.37 -26.58 9.67
C VAL A 228 3.56 -25.38 10.15
N ILE A 229 2.99 -24.61 9.22
CA ILE A 229 2.16 -23.45 9.56
C ILE A 229 0.95 -23.87 10.40
N GLU A 230 0.26 -24.95 10.04
CA GLU A 230 -0.87 -25.46 10.82
C GLU A 230 -0.49 -25.92 12.23
N ILE A 231 0.69 -26.53 12.40
CA ILE A 231 1.20 -26.89 13.73
C ILE A 231 1.37 -25.64 14.59
N LEU A 232 1.87 -24.56 14.01
CA LEU A 232 2.13 -23.31 14.72
C LEU A 232 0.86 -22.55 15.03
N ILE A 233 -0.13 -22.54 14.13
CA ILE A 233 -1.47 -22.00 14.41
C ILE A 233 -2.04 -22.69 15.65
N ARG A 234 -2.01 -24.03 15.69
CA ARG A 234 -2.50 -24.80 16.84
C ARG A 234 -1.70 -24.52 18.12
N ALA A 235 -0.40 -24.29 18.03
CA ALA A 235 0.42 -23.95 19.18
C ALA A 235 0.04 -22.59 19.77
N ASN A 236 -0.16 -21.58 18.90
CA ASN A 236 -0.58 -20.25 19.30
C ASN A 236 -2.00 -20.21 19.88
N GLU A 237 -2.95 -20.89 19.25
CA GLU A 237 -4.34 -20.96 19.75
C GLU A 237 -4.39 -21.57 21.16
N ARG A 238 -3.53 -22.57 21.43
CA ARG A 238 -3.39 -23.14 22.78
C ARG A 238 -2.79 -22.14 23.77
N ALA A 239 -1.75 -21.41 23.39
CA ALA A 239 -1.17 -20.38 24.24
C ALA A 239 -2.19 -19.26 24.54
N LEU A 240 -2.98 -18.86 23.54
CA LEU A 240 -4.01 -17.85 23.69
C LEU A 240 -5.08 -18.29 24.68
N GLN A 241 -5.58 -19.53 24.55
CA GLN A 241 -6.51 -20.12 25.51
C GLN A 241 -5.94 -20.13 26.94
N GLN A 242 -4.66 -20.48 27.11
CA GLN A 242 -4.00 -20.45 28.42
C GLN A 242 -3.96 -19.05 29.02
N THR A 243 -3.63 -18.02 28.22
CA THR A 243 -3.61 -16.63 28.70
C THR A 243 -4.99 -16.12 29.13
N GLN A 244 -6.06 -16.53 28.47
CA GLN A 244 -7.44 -16.15 28.83
C GLN A 244 -7.96 -16.84 30.09
N HIS A 245 -7.39 -17.98 30.47
CA HIS A 245 -7.74 -18.70 31.71
C HIS A 245 -6.96 -18.22 32.94
N GLU A 246 -5.85 -17.51 32.76
CA GLU A 246 -5.01 -16.97 33.84
C GLU A 246 -5.36 -15.54 34.28
N SER A 247 -6.22 -14.85 33.52
CA SER A 247 -6.75 -13.50 33.78
C SER A 247 -8.13 -13.53 34.43
#